data_AF-A0A1G2WB43-F1
#
_entry.id   AF-A0A1G2WB43-F1
#
_cell.length_a   1.000
_cell.length_b   1.000
_cell.length_c   1.000
_cell.angle_alpha   90.00
_cell.angle_beta   90.00
_cell.angle_gamma   90.00
#
_symmetry.space_group_name_H-M   'P 1'
#
loop_
_entity.id
_entity.type
_entity.pdbx_description
1 polymer ?
#
loop_
_entity_poly.entity_id
_entity_poly.type
_entity_poly.pdbx_seq_one_letter_code
_entity_poly.pdbx_strand_id
1 'polypeptide(L)'
;MADDPEFDQLPDFKPLEVKCSDSDCQSGRHAFAPNRRKKAWAKSYEGQCRDCGAKLVDWDRVKRRDLADVGGVFRELQHELIRHVFFHADFDEPARAEAKTLGPTGLRAKVRPYLEKKVGRADIWRDGTQTPKEGSAIHFAQHATATCCRKCIEYWHGIERGRELTAPELDYCAGLVGAYLDLRETELFAEPAATPAPKPPEPAS
;
A
#
# COMPACT_ATOMS: atom_id res chain seq x y z
N MET A 1 -2.81 -9.75 24.26
CA MET A 1 -2.79 -9.78 22.78
C MET A 1 -4.24 -9.90 22.40
N ALA A 2 -4.86 -8.79 22.02
CA ALA A 2 -6.29 -8.74 21.79
C ALA A 2 -6.52 -8.95 20.29
N ASP A 3 -7.09 -10.10 19.97
CA ASP A 3 -7.89 -10.31 18.77
C ASP A 3 -9.01 -9.25 18.78
N ASP A 4 -8.95 -8.32 17.82
CA ASP A 4 -10.01 -7.34 17.58
C ASP A 4 -10.73 -7.74 16.28
N PRO A 5 -11.86 -8.46 16.36
CA PRO A 5 -12.54 -9.05 15.20
C PRO A 5 -13.34 -8.04 14.35
N GLU A 6 -13.18 -6.73 14.57
CA GLU A 6 -13.95 -5.69 13.87
C GLU A 6 -13.35 -5.29 12.50
N PHE A 7 -12.23 -5.87 12.08
CA PHE A 7 -11.48 -5.47 10.88
C PHE A 7 -11.64 -6.40 9.66
N ASP A 8 -12.30 -7.56 9.81
CA ASP A 8 -12.24 -8.67 8.86
C ASP A 8 -13.37 -8.75 7.82
N GLN A 9 -14.27 -7.76 7.75
CA GLN A 9 -15.37 -7.77 6.78
C GLN A 9 -15.40 -6.50 5.96
N LEU A 10 -14.48 -6.42 5.01
CA LEU A 10 -14.64 -5.55 3.85
C LEU A 10 -15.05 -6.40 2.63
N PRO A 11 -15.87 -5.84 1.72
CA PRO A 11 -16.21 -6.54 0.50
C PRO A 11 -14.93 -6.87 -0.29
N ASP A 12 -15.02 -7.91 -1.12
CA ASP A 12 -13.95 -8.40 -1.97
C ASP A 12 -13.53 -7.30 -2.96
N PHE A 13 -12.62 -6.41 -2.53
CA PHE A 13 -12.17 -5.30 -3.33
C PHE A 13 -11.14 -5.80 -4.31
N LYS A 14 -11.54 -5.91 -5.57
CA LYS A 14 -10.59 -6.01 -6.69
C LYS A 14 -9.65 -4.79 -6.60
N PRO A 15 -8.35 -4.96 -6.31
CA PRO A 15 -7.43 -3.84 -6.10
C PRO A 15 -7.37 -2.88 -7.30
N LEU A 16 -7.70 -3.41 -8.48
CA LEU A 16 -7.77 -2.70 -9.76
C LEU A 16 -8.69 -1.47 -9.76
N GLU A 17 -9.73 -1.42 -8.93
CA GLU A 17 -10.76 -0.36 -9.03
C GLU A 17 -10.59 0.81 -8.05
N VAL A 18 -9.90 0.59 -6.92
CA VAL A 18 -9.75 1.61 -5.86
C VAL A 18 -8.76 2.74 -6.21
N LYS A 19 -9.08 3.98 -5.87
CA LYS A 19 -8.24 5.18 -6.10
C LYS A 19 -7.83 5.81 -4.77
N CYS A 20 -6.77 6.60 -4.80
CA CYS A 20 -6.31 7.37 -3.63
C CYS A 20 -7.35 8.40 -3.11
N SER A 21 -8.34 8.73 -3.94
CA SER A 21 -9.42 9.65 -3.59
C SER A 21 -10.64 8.97 -2.99
N ASP A 22 -10.72 7.65 -3.06
CA ASP A 22 -11.91 6.91 -2.64
C ASP A 22 -11.89 6.76 -1.12
N SER A 23 -13.06 6.90 -0.51
CA SER A 23 -13.25 6.69 0.92
C SER A 23 -14.52 5.90 1.17
N ASP A 24 -14.53 5.19 2.29
CA ASP A 24 -15.72 4.63 2.91
C ASP A 24 -15.69 5.04 4.39
N CYS A 25 -16.01 6.32 4.62
CA CYS A 25 -15.88 6.92 5.94
C CYS A 25 -16.76 6.25 6.99
N GLN A 26 -17.81 5.53 6.59
CA GLN A 26 -18.72 4.82 7.49
C GLN A 26 -18.08 3.56 8.08
N SER A 27 -17.23 2.87 7.31
CA SER A 27 -16.42 1.72 7.77
C SER A 27 -15.05 2.11 8.35
N GLY A 28 -14.83 3.41 8.61
CA GLY A 28 -13.55 3.90 9.14
C GLY A 28 -12.40 3.87 8.12
N ARG A 29 -12.70 3.86 6.81
CA ARG A 29 -11.71 3.94 5.74
C ARG A 29 -11.81 5.28 5.03
N HIS A 30 -10.76 6.07 5.12
CA HIS A 30 -10.78 7.47 4.72
C HIS A 30 -9.93 7.73 3.48
N ALA A 31 -9.97 8.96 2.97
CA ALA A 31 -9.07 9.44 1.92
C ALA A 31 -8.30 10.64 2.43
N PHE A 32 -6.97 10.54 2.51
CA PHE A 32 -6.12 11.66 2.94
C PHE A 32 -5.41 12.33 1.76
N ALA A 33 -5.49 11.77 0.55
CA ALA A 33 -4.94 12.44 -0.63
C ALA A 33 -5.43 13.91 -0.73
N PRO A 34 -4.55 14.90 -0.93
CA PRO A 34 -4.96 16.30 -0.97
C PRO A 34 -5.90 16.64 -2.14
N ASN A 35 -7.06 17.27 -1.90
CA ASN A 35 -7.97 17.75 -2.95
C ASN A 35 -7.53 19.11 -3.50
N ARG A 36 -6.47 19.09 -4.32
CA ARG A 36 -5.85 20.29 -4.90
C ARG A 36 -6.74 21.03 -5.93
N ARG A 37 -7.89 20.48 -6.34
CA ARG A 37 -8.83 21.16 -7.26
C ARG A 37 -9.62 22.27 -6.55
N LYS A 38 -9.80 22.18 -5.23
CA LYS A 38 -10.48 23.21 -4.43
C LYS A 38 -9.43 24.08 -3.74
N LYS A 39 -9.12 25.26 -4.29
CA LYS A 39 -8.10 26.19 -3.75
C LYS A 39 -8.30 26.51 -2.26
N ALA A 40 -9.54 26.60 -1.79
CA ALA A 40 -9.86 26.82 -0.38
C ALA A 40 -9.40 25.64 0.50
N TRP A 41 -9.66 24.41 0.04
CA TRP A 41 -9.30 23.19 0.77
C TRP A 41 -7.78 23.00 0.84
N ALA A 42 -7.04 23.35 -0.23
CA ALA A 42 -5.58 23.30 -0.21
C ALA A 42 -4.95 24.21 0.86
N LYS A 43 -5.62 25.31 1.24
CA LYS A 43 -5.16 26.21 2.31
C LYS A 43 -5.47 25.69 3.72
N SER A 44 -6.52 24.88 3.85
CA SER A 44 -6.99 24.34 5.14
C SER A 44 -6.60 22.88 5.36
N TYR A 45 -5.82 22.29 4.46
CA TYR A 45 -5.45 20.88 4.56
C TYR A 45 -4.30 20.69 5.55
N GLU A 46 -4.61 19.94 6.59
CA GLU A 46 -3.75 19.62 7.73
C GLU A 46 -3.65 18.09 7.90
N GLY A 47 -3.96 17.31 6.87
CA GLY A 47 -3.96 15.86 6.97
C GLY A 47 -5.28 15.23 7.40
N GLN A 48 -6.39 15.97 7.30
CA GLN A 48 -7.73 15.43 7.54
C GLN A 48 -8.29 14.67 6.34
N CYS A 49 -9.22 13.75 6.59
CA CYS A 49 -9.98 13.08 5.52
C CYS A 49 -10.66 14.13 4.64
N ARG A 50 -10.54 13.97 3.32
CA ARG A 50 -11.12 14.93 2.37
C ARG A 50 -12.65 14.97 2.32
N ASP A 51 -13.31 13.89 2.75
CA ASP A 51 -14.76 13.76 2.61
C ASP A 51 -15.49 14.03 3.93
N CYS A 52 -15.01 13.49 5.05
CA CYS A 52 -15.63 13.70 6.37
C CYS A 52 -14.86 14.67 7.30
N GLY A 53 -13.62 15.03 6.98
CA GLY A 53 -12.80 15.92 7.81
C GLY A 53 -12.16 15.28 9.06
N ALA A 54 -12.27 13.97 9.24
CA ALA A 54 -11.63 13.27 10.37
C ALA A 54 -10.11 13.40 10.37
N LYS A 55 -9.51 13.61 11.54
CA LYS A 55 -8.06 13.71 11.76
C LYS A 55 -7.58 12.50 12.55
N LEU A 56 -7.33 11.40 11.86
CA LEU A 56 -7.01 10.10 12.49
C LEU A 56 -5.52 9.78 12.48
N VAL A 57 -4.78 10.30 11.50
CA VAL A 57 -3.40 9.93 11.25
C VAL A 57 -2.45 10.72 12.13
N ASP A 58 -1.55 10.02 12.82
CA ASP A 58 -0.36 10.59 13.46
C ASP A 58 0.69 10.93 12.38
N TRP A 59 0.56 12.12 11.80
CA TRP A 59 1.44 12.57 10.72
C TRP A 59 2.90 12.75 11.16
N ASP A 60 3.13 13.08 12.43
CA ASP A 60 4.48 13.25 12.97
C ASP A 60 5.19 11.90 13.04
N ARG A 61 4.48 10.82 13.41
CA ARG A 61 4.98 9.46 13.32
C ARG A 61 5.40 9.08 11.91
N VAL A 62 4.51 9.25 10.93
CA VAL A 62 4.78 8.81 9.56
C VAL A 62 5.91 9.63 8.92
N LYS A 63 5.91 10.95 9.11
CA LYS A 63 6.89 11.86 8.48
C LYS A 63 8.25 11.86 9.17
N ARG A 64 8.37 11.29 10.38
CA ARG A 64 9.67 11.01 11.01
C ARG A 64 10.51 10.03 10.18
N ARG A 65 9.87 9.18 9.37
CA ARG A 65 10.53 8.22 8.47
C ARG A 65 11.47 7.25 9.20
N ASP A 66 11.03 6.77 10.35
CA ASP A 66 11.77 5.87 11.21
C ASP A 66 11.40 4.41 10.92
N LEU A 67 12.34 3.66 10.32
CA LEU A 67 12.12 2.25 9.99
C LEU A 67 12.00 1.34 11.22
N ALA A 68 12.45 1.78 12.41
CA ALA A 68 12.24 1.02 13.65
C ALA A 68 10.77 0.99 14.08
N ASP A 69 9.95 1.94 13.59
CA ASP A 69 8.51 2.05 13.89
C ASP A 69 7.64 1.71 12.67
N VAL A 70 8.11 0.81 11.80
CA VAL A 70 7.37 0.43 10.58
C VAL A 70 5.97 -0.11 10.87
N GLY A 71 5.80 -0.87 11.96
CA GLY A 71 4.49 -1.35 12.39
C GLY A 71 3.53 -0.22 12.79
N GLY A 72 4.05 0.86 13.39
CA GLY A 72 3.27 2.07 13.63
C GLY A 72 2.86 2.75 12.34
N VAL A 73 3.80 2.94 11.41
CA VAL A 73 3.53 3.53 10.09
C VAL A 73 2.48 2.73 9.32
N PHE A 74 2.52 1.39 9.37
CA PHE A 74 1.53 0.53 8.72
C PHE A 74 0.13 0.68 9.31
N ARG A 75 -0.01 0.90 10.62
CA ARG A 75 -1.31 1.20 11.24
C ARG A 75 -1.87 2.52 10.74
N GLU A 76 -1.05 3.57 10.71
CA GLU A 76 -1.46 4.88 10.22
C GLU A 76 -1.90 4.85 8.75
N LEU A 77 -1.13 4.18 7.90
CA LEU A 77 -1.43 4.02 6.47
C LEU A 77 -2.79 3.34 6.25
N GLN A 78 -3.12 2.33 7.05
CA GLN A 78 -4.36 1.56 6.92
C GLN A 78 -5.64 2.34 7.24
N HIS A 79 -5.55 3.56 7.78
CA HIS A 79 -6.71 4.45 7.83
C HIS A 79 -7.15 4.92 6.43
N GLU A 80 -6.28 4.87 5.41
CA GLU A 80 -6.64 5.22 4.03
C GLU A 80 -7.14 4.00 3.26
N LEU A 81 -8.31 4.13 2.63
CA LEU A 81 -9.02 3.02 1.97
C LEU A 81 -8.12 2.26 1.00
N ILE A 82 -7.47 2.97 0.06
CA ILE A 82 -6.60 2.32 -0.92
C ILE A 82 -5.46 1.56 -0.25
N ARG A 83 -4.87 2.10 0.82
CA ARG A 83 -3.73 1.46 1.50
C ARG A 83 -4.19 0.21 2.19
N HIS A 84 -5.32 0.28 2.88
CA HIS A 84 -5.95 -0.87 3.49
C HIS A 84 -6.28 -1.96 2.48
N VAL A 85 -6.92 -1.63 1.35
CA VAL A 85 -7.23 -2.59 0.28
C VAL A 85 -5.96 -3.30 -0.19
N PHE A 86 -4.89 -2.56 -0.53
CA PHE A 86 -3.65 -3.19 -0.97
C PHE A 86 -2.87 -3.89 0.15
N PHE A 87 -3.10 -3.53 1.41
CA PHE A 87 -2.48 -4.20 2.53
C PHE A 87 -2.99 -5.64 2.64
N HIS A 88 -4.31 -5.83 2.44
CA HIS A 88 -5.02 -7.09 2.62
C HIS A 88 -5.30 -7.86 1.33
N ALA A 89 -5.13 -7.24 0.16
CA ALA A 89 -5.40 -7.88 -1.12
C ALA A 89 -4.59 -9.15 -1.33
N ASP A 90 -5.21 -10.17 -1.91
CA ASP A 90 -4.49 -11.36 -2.37
C ASP A 90 -3.50 -11.03 -3.48
N PHE A 91 -2.32 -11.63 -3.40
CA PHE A 91 -1.37 -11.60 -4.52
C PHE A 91 -1.92 -12.41 -5.68
N ASP A 92 -1.89 -11.81 -6.87
CA ASP A 92 -2.23 -12.50 -8.12
C ASP A 92 -1.23 -13.61 -8.48
N GLU A 93 -1.64 -14.50 -9.39
CA GLU A 93 -0.82 -15.62 -9.85
C GLU A 93 0.55 -15.18 -10.40
N PRO A 94 0.67 -14.14 -11.25
CA PRO A 94 1.98 -13.67 -11.70
C PRO A 94 2.88 -13.17 -10.57
N ALA A 95 2.36 -12.45 -9.58
CA ALA A 95 3.12 -11.99 -8.42
C ALA A 95 3.67 -13.17 -7.61
N ARG A 96 2.85 -14.21 -7.39
CA ARG A 96 3.27 -15.45 -6.72
C ARG A 96 4.30 -16.22 -7.54
N ALA A 97 4.11 -16.32 -8.86
CA ALA A 97 5.04 -16.98 -9.76
C ALA A 97 6.41 -16.28 -9.81
N GLU A 98 6.43 -14.94 -9.87
CA GLU A 98 7.66 -14.14 -9.79
C GLU A 98 8.34 -14.34 -8.43
N ALA A 99 7.59 -14.24 -7.34
CA ALA A 99 8.12 -14.45 -5.99
C ALA A 99 8.76 -15.84 -5.86
N LYS A 100 8.05 -16.91 -6.26
CA LYS A 100 8.57 -18.29 -6.23
C LYS A 100 9.85 -18.45 -7.06
N THR A 101 9.92 -17.81 -8.22
CA THR A 101 11.10 -17.87 -9.10
C THR A 101 12.31 -17.18 -8.49
N LEU A 102 12.11 -16.03 -7.83
CA LEU A 102 13.20 -15.22 -7.28
C LEU A 102 13.61 -15.66 -5.86
N GLY A 103 12.69 -16.25 -5.11
CA GLY A 103 12.79 -16.46 -3.67
C GLY A 103 12.78 -15.14 -2.87
N PRO A 104 12.74 -15.21 -1.53
CA PRO A 104 12.68 -14.04 -0.65
C PRO A 104 13.81 -13.04 -0.92
N THR A 105 15.06 -13.51 -0.93
CA THR A 105 16.24 -12.66 -1.15
C THR A 105 16.25 -12.00 -2.52
N GLY A 106 15.88 -12.74 -3.58
CA GLY A 106 15.84 -12.21 -4.95
C GLY A 106 14.76 -11.14 -5.12
N LEU A 107 13.57 -11.38 -4.55
CA LEU A 107 12.49 -10.39 -4.57
C LEU A 107 12.91 -9.10 -3.84
N ARG A 108 13.60 -9.22 -2.69
CA ARG A 108 14.14 -8.07 -1.96
C ARG A 108 15.19 -7.29 -2.73
N ALA A 109 16.11 -7.98 -3.38
CA ALA A 109 17.15 -7.35 -4.18
C ALA A 109 16.56 -6.47 -5.32
N LYS A 110 15.35 -6.78 -5.80
CA LYS A 110 14.67 -5.98 -6.84
C LYS A 110 14.04 -4.69 -6.34
N VAL A 111 13.70 -4.58 -5.05
CA VAL A 111 12.90 -3.46 -4.50
C VAL A 111 13.56 -2.11 -4.76
N ARG A 112 14.79 -1.92 -4.26
CA ARG A 112 15.46 -0.62 -4.32
C ARG A 112 15.73 -0.16 -5.76
N PRO A 113 16.32 -0.99 -6.66
CA PRO A 113 16.51 -0.60 -8.07
C PRO A 113 15.18 -0.30 -8.78
N TYR A 114 14.12 -1.03 -8.45
CA TYR A 114 12.79 -0.78 -9.01
C TYR A 114 12.26 0.59 -8.58
N LEU A 115 12.33 0.92 -7.29
CA LEU A 115 11.90 2.23 -6.78
C LEU A 115 12.73 3.37 -7.36
N GLU A 116 14.05 3.20 -7.48
CA GLU A 116 14.93 4.20 -8.08
C GLU A 116 14.47 4.56 -9.50
N LYS A 117 14.18 3.54 -10.30
CA LYS A 117 13.68 3.70 -11.67
C LYS A 117 12.27 4.34 -11.72
N LYS A 118 11.39 4.00 -10.77
CA LYS A 118 9.96 4.35 -10.83
C LYS A 118 9.56 5.63 -10.11
N VAL A 119 10.24 5.97 -9.02
CA VAL A 119 9.90 7.11 -8.13
C VAL A 119 11.12 7.91 -7.69
N GLY A 120 12.34 7.52 -8.08
CA GLY A 120 13.58 8.19 -7.69
C GLY A 120 13.87 9.48 -8.47
N ARG A 121 13.38 9.62 -9.71
CA ARG A 121 13.64 10.79 -10.56
C ARG A 121 12.75 11.99 -10.21
N ALA A 122 13.24 13.19 -10.52
CA ALA A 122 12.51 14.44 -10.31
C ALA A 122 11.26 14.58 -11.21
N ASP A 123 11.42 14.25 -12.49
CA ASP A 123 10.36 14.26 -13.49
C ASP A 123 9.99 12.84 -13.90
N ILE A 124 8.72 12.49 -13.70
CA ILE A 124 8.19 11.14 -13.91
C ILE A 124 6.95 11.26 -14.79
N TRP A 125 7.07 10.73 -15.99
CA TRP A 125 5.96 10.67 -16.92
C TRP A 125 4.79 9.88 -16.30
N ARG A 126 3.60 10.50 -16.28
CA ARG A 126 2.37 9.96 -15.69
C ARG A 126 2.49 9.57 -14.20
N ASP A 127 3.18 10.40 -13.42
CA ASP A 127 3.22 10.28 -11.95
C ASP A 127 1.79 10.24 -11.32
N GLY A 128 1.50 9.12 -10.67
CA GLY A 128 0.21 8.77 -10.07
C GLY A 128 -0.53 7.63 -10.78
N THR A 129 -0.10 7.19 -11.97
CA THR A 129 -0.71 6.06 -12.71
C THR A 129 0.33 5.08 -13.24
N GLN A 130 1.58 5.20 -12.79
CA GLN A 130 2.75 4.52 -13.38
C GLN A 130 3.09 3.17 -12.72
N THR A 131 2.57 2.93 -11.52
CA THR A 131 2.72 1.66 -10.80
C THR A 131 1.49 0.81 -11.10
N PRO A 132 1.65 -0.34 -11.79
CA PRO A 132 0.57 -1.31 -11.94
C PRO A 132 0.02 -1.73 -10.58
N LYS A 133 -1.15 -2.34 -10.57
CA LYS A 133 -1.76 -2.83 -9.32
C LYS A 133 -1.64 -4.35 -9.17
N GLU A 134 -1.09 -5.00 -10.18
CA GLU A 134 -1.02 -6.44 -10.36
C GLU A 134 0.34 -6.83 -10.96
N GLY A 135 0.66 -8.11 -10.96
CA GLY A 135 1.78 -8.68 -11.69
C GLY A 135 3.08 -8.83 -10.91
N SER A 136 3.20 -8.18 -9.75
CA SER A 136 4.37 -8.28 -8.86
C SER A 136 3.99 -7.90 -7.44
N ALA A 137 4.48 -8.64 -6.44
CA ALA A 137 4.28 -8.32 -5.03
C ALA A 137 4.82 -6.93 -4.65
N ILE A 138 5.83 -6.44 -5.37
CA ILE A 138 6.37 -5.07 -5.20
C ILE A 138 5.30 -4.02 -5.52
N HIS A 139 4.41 -4.26 -6.48
CA HIS A 139 3.34 -3.33 -6.82
C HIS A 139 2.32 -3.21 -5.69
N PHE A 140 1.89 -4.34 -5.12
CA PHE A 140 1.00 -4.39 -3.95
C PHE A 140 1.62 -3.63 -2.78
N ALA A 141 2.88 -3.95 -2.46
CA ALA A 141 3.64 -3.31 -1.42
C ALA A 141 3.72 -1.78 -1.62
N GLN A 142 4.03 -1.31 -2.83
CA GLN A 142 4.10 0.12 -3.11
C GLN A 142 2.78 0.86 -2.88
N HIS A 143 1.65 0.25 -3.25
CA HIS A 143 0.34 0.84 -3.00
C HIS A 143 0.01 0.78 -1.51
N ALA A 144 0.25 -0.33 -0.82
CA ALA A 144 0.03 -0.47 0.62
C ALA A 144 0.86 0.56 1.42
N THR A 145 2.11 0.80 1.04
CA THR A 145 3.04 1.67 1.79
C THR A 145 3.10 3.12 1.28
N ALA A 146 2.20 3.51 0.38
CA ALA A 146 2.17 4.84 -0.23
C ALA A 146 3.49 5.26 -0.93
N THR A 147 4.25 4.29 -1.45
CA THR A 147 5.50 4.51 -2.23
C THR A 147 5.28 4.31 -3.74
N CYS A 148 4.02 4.20 -4.18
CA CYS A 148 3.65 3.97 -5.57
C CYS A 148 3.80 5.20 -6.49
N CYS A 149 3.82 6.43 -5.97
CA CYS A 149 4.07 7.62 -6.77
C CYS A 149 4.59 8.79 -5.94
N ARG A 150 5.11 9.83 -6.59
CA ARG A 150 5.65 11.02 -5.90
C ARG A 150 4.59 11.74 -5.10
N LYS A 151 3.33 11.76 -5.56
CA LYS A 151 2.21 12.35 -4.82
C LYS A 151 1.98 11.64 -3.49
N CYS A 152 1.95 10.30 -3.50
CA CYS A 152 1.76 9.51 -2.28
C CYS A 152 2.92 9.72 -1.31
N ILE A 153 4.15 9.67 -1.83
CA ILE A 153 5.37 9.91 -1.06
C ILE A 153 5.36 11.31 -0.42
N GLU A 154 4.90 12.33 -1.14
CA GLU A 154 4.82 13.70 -0.62
C GLU A 154 3.85 13.83 0.56
N TYR A 155 2.60 13.39 0.43
CA TYR A 155 1.63 13.65 1.50
C TYR A 155 1.73 12.69 2.68
N TRP A 156 2.17 11.45 2.46
CA TRP A 156 2.39 10.49 3.54
C TRP A 156 3.73 10.68 4.23
N HIS A 157 4.81 10.70 3.45
CA HIS A 157 6.18 10.61 3.99
C HIS A 157 6.88 11.97 4.05
N GLY A 158 6.22 13.05 3.61
CA GLY A 158 6.75 14.41 3.69
C GLY A 158 7.92 14.69 2.74
N ILE A 159 8.13 13.84 1.72
CA ILE A 159 9.23 14.00 0.77
C ILE A 159 8.73 14.73 -0.47
N GLU A 160 9.24 15.94 -0.67
CA GLU A 160 8.78 16.86 -1.72
C GLU A 160 8.97 16.33 -3.14
N ARG A 161 8.09 16.79 -4.05
CA ARG A 161 8.16 16.47 -5.48
C ARG A 161 8.99 17.48 -6.25
N GLY A 162 9.31 17.16 -7.50
CA GLY A 162 10.08 18.05 -8.37
C GLY A 162 11.59 18.00 -8.14
N ARG A 163 12.05 17.10 -7.25
CA ARG A 163 13.45 16.74 -7.10
C ARG A 163 13.62 15.23 -7.02
N GLU A 164 14.84 14.78 -7.25
CA GLU A 164 15.20 13.38 -7.08
C GLU A 164 15.11 12.98 -5.59
N LEU A 165 14.85 11.69 -5.34
CA LEU A 165 15.04 11.12 -4.02
C LEU A 165 16.51 11.10 -3.67
N THR A 166 16.82 11.49 -2.43
CA THR A 166 18.15 11.20 -1.88
C THR A 166 18.27 9.70 -1.64
N ALA A 167 19.50 9.19 -1.55
CA ALA A 167 19.73 7.78 -1.23
C ALA A 167 19.02 7.37 0.09
N PRO A 168 19.10 8.12 1.20
CA PRO A 168 18.37 7.78 2.43
C PRO A 168 16.84 7.75 2.27
N GLU A 169 16.26 8.65 1.46
CA GLU A 169 14.81 8.65 1.22
C GLU A 169 14.37 7.45 0.38
N LEU A 170 15.18 7.09 -0.62
CA LEU A 170 14.96 5.89 -1.42
C LEU A 170 15.10 4.63 -0.58
N ASP A 171 16.11 4.57 0.29
CA ASP A 171 16.34 3.45 1.21
C ASP A 171 15.20 3.32 2.23
N TYR A 172 14.66 4.44 2.73
CA TYR A 172 13.45 4.45 3.56
C TYR A 172 12.24 3.86 2.81
N CYS A 173 11.96 4.34 1.59
CA CYS A 173 10.85 3.79 0.80
C CYS A 173 11.04 2.31 0.47
N ALA A 174 12.26 1.89 0.17
CA ALA A 174 12.61 0.48 -0.04
C ALA A 174 12.46 -0.35 1.23
N GLY A 175 12.80 0.22 2.39
CA GLY A 175 12.61 -0.39 3.71
C GLY A 175 11.14 -0.64 4.04
N LEU A 176 10.24 0.28 3.73
CA LEU A 176 8.80 0.09 3.91
C LEU A 176 8.24 -1.02 3.01
N VAL A 177 8.55 -0.95 1.70
CA VAL A 177 8.16 -1.99 0.72
C VAL A 177 8.72 -3.33 1.15
N GLY A 178 9.96 -3.32 1.64
CA GLY A 178 10.58 -4.44 2.29
C GLY A 178 9.72 -4.97 3.41
N ALA A 179 9.63 -4.28 4.54
CA ALA A 179 8.88 -4.74 5.72
C ALA A 179 7.48 -5.30 5.41
N TYR A 180 6.76 -4.75 4.42
CA TYR A 180 5.50 -5.33 3.94
C TYR A 180 5.66 -6.75 3.37
N LEU A 181 6.66 -6.98 2.52
CA LEU A 181 6.97 -8.29 1.96
C LEU A 181 7.43 -9.31 3.02
N ASP A 182 8.16 -8.89 4.07
CA ASP A 182 8.50 -9.79 5.20
C ASP A 182 7.23 -10.18 5.96
N LEU A 183 6.37 -9.19 6.24
CA LEU A 183 5.11 -9.41 6.95
C LEU A 183 4.23 -10.44 6.22
N ARG A 184 4.25 -10.44 4.88
CA ARG A 184 3.45 -11.34 4.04
C ARG A 184 4.26 -12.46 3.39
N GLU A 185 5.43 -12.79 3.95
CA GLU A 185 6.32 -13.81 3.39
C GLU A 185 5.62 -15.18 3.33
N THR A 186 4.95 -15.58 4.42
CA THR A 186 4.21 -16.84 4.47
C THR A 186 3.19 -16.93 3.35
N GLU A 187 2.48 -15.85 3.05
CA GLU A 187 1.45 -15.83 2.02
C GLU A 187 2.04 -15.85 0.60
N LEU A 188 3.19 -15.21 0.39
CA LEU A 188 3.88 -15.15 -0.90
C LEU A 188 4.57 -16.45 -1.29
N PHE A 189 5.10 -17.17 -0.30
CA PHE A 189 5.96 -18.33 -0.51
C PHE A 189 5.38 -19.65 0.00
N ALA A 190 4.23 -19.64 0.68
CA ALA A 190 3.51 -20.88 0.99
C ALA A 190 3.14 -21.61 -0.29
N GLU A 191 3.21 -22.95 -0.22
CA GLU A 191 2.60 -23.77 -1.26
C GLU A 191 1.08 -23.55 -1.23
N PRO A 192 0.41 -23.48 -2.39
CA PRO A 192 -1.04 -23.33 -2.42
C PRO A 192 -1.68 -24.44 -1.59
N ALA A 193 -2.53 -24.07 -0.65
CA ALA A 193 -3.32 -25.06 0.08
C ALA A 193 -4.06 -25.94 -0.93
N ALA A 194 -3.97 -27.26 -0.75
CA ALA A 194 -4.69 -28.21 -1.60
C ALA A 194 -6.17 -27.81 -1.64
N THR A 195 -6.68 -27.54 -2.85
CA THR A 195 -8.10 -27.21 -3.03
C THR A 195 -8.94 -28.31 -2.38
N PRO A 196 -9.84 -27.99 -1.43
CA PRO A 196 -10.74 -29.00 -0.88
C PRO A 196 -11.56 -29.57 -2.05
N ALA A 197 -11.51 -30.91 -2.19
CA ALA A 197 -12.24 -31.61 -3.23
C ALA A 197 -13.73 -31.22 -3.18
N PRO A 198 -14.40 -31.02 -4.32
CA PRO A 198 -15.82 -30.71 -4.34
C PRO A 198 -16.59 -31.81 -3.61
N LYS A 199 -17.43 -31.40 -2.64
CA LYS A 199 -18.27 -32.31 -1.87
C LYS A 199 -19.18 -33.08 -2.84
N PRO A 200 -19.27 -34.42 -2.74
CA PRO A 200 -20.13 -35.19 -3.64
C PRO A 200 -21.58 -34.71 -3.51
N PRO A 201 -22.35 -34.69 -4.62
CA PRO A 201 -23.72 -34.21 -4.60
C PRO A 201 -24.56 -35.04 -3.62
N GLU A 202 -25.34 -34.36 -2.79
CA GLU A 202 -26.30 -35.01 -1.88
C GLU A 202 -27.32 -35.82 -2.70
N PRO A 203 -27.67 -37.03 -2.27
CA PRO A 203 -28.67 -37.83 -2.98
C PRO A 203 -30.03 -37.14 -2.91
N ALA A 204 -30.64 -36.94 -4.08
CA ALA A 204 -31.98 -36.41 -4.22
C ALA A 204 -32.99 -37.32 -3.48
N SER A 205 -33.79 -36.73 -2.60
CA SER A 205 -34.92 -37.39 -1.93
C SER A 205 -36.21 -37.25 -2.75
#